data_AF-A0A961D2W2-F1
#
_entry.id   AF-A0A961D2W2-F1
#
_cell.length_a   1.000
_cell.length_b   1.000
_cell.length_c   1.000
_cell.angle_alpha   90.00
_cell.angle_beta   90.00
_cell.angle_gamma   90.00
#
_symmetry.space_group_name_H-M   'P 1'
#
loop_
_entity.id
_entity.type
_entity.pdbx_description
1 polymer ?
#
loop_
_entity_poly.entity_id
_entity_poly.type
_entity_poly.pdbx_seq_one_letter_code
_entity_poly.pdbx_strand_id
1 'polypeptide(L)'
;MADELVFHVDQGTATSAIPITLAAAGLREREHLQEWVIAHPEILGEHVMILTSEYDGWETFDGKRTANRLDVLGVSNEGQLVVAELKRDRAGDNVQLQAINYAALVARMTPDDVVRVYQEHRRSRDEELDSEAARKRIEDHCGELDVELLGSPRIVLVASEYSGVTLTAVDWLSTGERGLDITLQRVQAYRLQTGDLVVTSSQLYPPPAIEERLVGPRKEKEKAKLAAVSGKREKNAVHRILQDDLLESGTPLTLITTNEVSSDIRSRVAQWIAEDPRRGNATWQLSRSAPLLWEADGKGYKPTTLVKLIIKESTGIDQATVWGTKWWETDDHETLTDIAGSPAGQTGFDWDPLHDLLSKIPAGKWASYGDIATVIGTAAQPLGAHFLRCDVCENGWRVLDRNGESRGGFVWTRENRTDTQQQALEVEGVHFNAQGRADAEVRLSAEDLTELARDD
;
A
#
# COMPACT_ATOMS: atom_id res chain seq x y z
N MET A 1 13.56 -15.30 12.55
CA MET A 1 12.61 -15.89 11.58
C MET A 1 12.88 -17.38 11.53
N ALA A 2 11.86 -18.23 11.56
CA ALA A 2 12.06 -19.67 11.62
C ALA A 2 12.63 -20.19 10.29
N ASP A 3 13.69 -20.99 10.35
CA ASP A 3 14.27 -21.68 9.20
C ASP A 3 13.26 -22.72 8.67
N GLU A 4 13.07 -22.75 7.35
CA GLU A 4 12.25 -23.78 6.70
C GLU A 4 12.86 -25.16 6.93
N LEU A 5 12.06 -26.09 7.47
CA LEU A 5 12.43 -27.50 7.59
C LEU A 5 11.98 -28.25 6.35
N VAL A 6 12.94 -28.75 5.58
CA VAL A 6 12.68 -29.55 4.38
C VAL A 6 13.01 -31.01 4.67
N PHE A 7 12.08 -31.92 4.36
CA PHE A 7 12.25 -33.36 4.55
C PHE A 7 12.09 -34.10 3.22
N HIS A 8 12.98 -35.05 2.96
CA HIS A 8 12.78 -36.07 1.93
C HIS A 8 11.98 -37.23 2.54
N VAL A 9 10.90 -37.65 1.88
CA VAL A 9 10.03 -38.74 2.36
C VAL A 9 10.13 -39.91 1.39
N ASP A 10 10.58 -41.06 1.88
CA ASP A 10 10.60 -42.32 1.13
C ASP A 10 9.98 -43.45 1.98
N GLN A 11 8.97 -44.13 1.44
CA GLN A 11 8.26 -45.26 2.04
C GLN A 11 7.95 -45.13 3.55
N GLY A 12 7.56 -43.92 3.99
CA GLY A 12 7.17 -43.64 5.38
C GLY A 12 8.31 -43.19 6.30
N THR A 13 9.54 -43.09 5.81
CA THR A 13 10.67 -42.48 6.53
C THR A 13 10.84 -41.04 6.04
N ALA A 14 10.83 -40.09 6.98
CA ALA A 14 11.16 -38.69 6.71
C ALA A 14 12.61 -38.42 7.15
N THR A 15 13.42 -37.86 6.25
CA THR A 15 14.80 -37.50 6.55
C THR A 15 15.05 -36.04 6.26
N SER A 16 15.64 -35.32 7.22
CA SER A 16 15.90 -33.89 7.06
C SER A 16 16.89 -33.65 5.93
N ALA A 17 16.56 -32.71 5.05
CA ALA A 17 17.50 -32.14 4.11
C ALA A 17 18.46 -31.20 4.85
N ILE A 18 19.67 -31.04 4.31
CA ILE A 18 20.70 -30.17 4.89
C ILE A 18 20.66 -28.84 4.13
N PRO A 19 20.41 -27.70 4.80
CA PRO A 19 20.47 -26.40 4.14
C PRO A 19 21.92 -26.11 3.69
N ILE A 20 22.06 -25.66 2.44
CA ILE A 20 23.34 -25.27 1.85
C ILE A 20 23.16 -23.98 1.05
N THR A 21 24.23 -23.20 0.87
CA THR A 21 24.15 -22.04 -0.04
C THR A 21 24.11 -22.49 -1.49
N LEU A 22 23.52 -21.68 -2.37
CA LEU A 22 23.57 -21.89 -3.81
C LEU A 22 25.04 -21.98 -4.30
N ALA A 23 25.94 -21.17 -3.73
CA ALA A 23 27.38 -21.26 -3.99
C ALA A 23 27.98 -22.63 -3.63
N ALA A 24 27.66 -23.17 -2.45
CA ALA A 24 28.16 -24.48 -2.00
C ALA A 24 27.58 -25.64 -2.83
N ALA A 25 26.42 -25.44 -3.46
CA ALA A 25 25.84 -26.36 -4.42
C ALA A 25 26.48 -26.28 -5.82
N GLY A 26 27.41 -25.34 -6.06
CA GLY A 26 28.00 -25.09 -7.38
C GLY A 26 27.11 -24.29 -8.32
N LEU A 27 25.99 -23.75 -7.83
CA LEU A 27 25.04 -22.98 -8.60
C LEU A 27 25.53 -21.53 -8.74
N ARG A 28 25.16 -20.89 -9.85
CA ARG A 28 25.63 -19.54 -10.22
C ARG A 28 24.43 -18.64 -10.49
N GLU A 29 24.60 -17.34 -10.22
CA GLU A 29 23.55 -16.34 -10.34
C GLU A 29 22.95 -16.31 -11.76
N ARG A 30 23.77 -16.07 -12.79
CA ARG A 30 23.30 -15.98 -14.17
C ARG A 30 23.00 -17.32 -14.83
N GLU A 31 23.90 -18.28 -14.67
CA GLU A 31 23.78 -19.58 -15.36
C GLU A 31 22.65 -20.46 -14.80
N HIS A 32 22.20 -20.21 -13.56
CA HIS A 32 21.21 -21.04 -12.89
C HIS A 32 20.04 -20.21 -12.36
N LEU A 33 20.25 -19.35 -11.35
CA LEU A 33 19.16 -18.66 -10.66
C LEU A 33 18.32 -17.79 -11.62
N GLN A 34 18.96 -17.03 -12.50
CA GLN A 34 18.28 -16.21 -13.50
C GLN A 34 17.50 -17.07 -14.50
N GLU A 35 18.09 -18.14 -15.04
CA GLU A 35 17.38 -19.03 -15.98
C GLU A 35 16.19 -19.73 -15.31
N TRP A 36 16.28 -20.05 -14.01
CA TRP A 36 15.16 -20.57 -13.24
C TRP A 36 14.05 -19.53 -13.09
N VAL A 37 14.38 -18.28 -12.76
CA VAL A 37 13.41 -17.19 -12.70
C VAL A 37 12.74 -16.96 -14.07
N ILE A 38 13.48 -17.09 -15.17
CA ILE A 38 12.91 -16.94 -16.51
C ILE A 38 11.97 -18.10 -16.86
N ALA A 39 12.34 -19.33 -16.49
CA ALA A 39 11.53 -20.52 -16.73
C ALA A 39 10.33 -20.64 -15.78
N HIS A 40 10.47 -20.10 -14.57
CA HIS A 40 9.52 -20.16 -13.45
C HIS A 40 9.28 -18.75 -12.89
N PRO A 41 8.61 -17.87 -13.66
CA PRO A 41 8.40 -16.48 -13.26
C PRO A 41 7.53 -16.32 -12.02
N GLU A 42 6.83 -17.37 -11.58
CA GLU A 42 6.12 -17.43 -10.29
C GLU A 42 7.03 -17.13 -9.09
N ILE A 43 8.35 -17.29 -9.22
CA ILE A 43 9.34 -16.85 -8.22
C ILE A 43 9.24 -15.34 -7.98
N LEU A 44 8.87 -14.55 -9.00
CA LEU A 44 8.74 -13.08 -8.92
C LEU A 44 7.35 -12.61 -8.42
N GLY A 45 6.46 -13.55 -8.08
CA GLY A 45 5.08 -13.29 -7.72
C GLY A 45 4.10 -13.88 -8.73
N GLU A 46 2.81 -13.79 -8.42
CA GLU A 46 1.77 -14.39 -9.25
C GLU A 46 1.68 -13.73 -10.63
N HIS A 47 1.48 -14.57 -11.65
CA HIS A 47 1.18 -14.18 -13.02
C HIS A 47 2.12 -13.13 -13.63
N VAL A 48 3.43 -13.32 -13.49
CA VAL A 48 4.44 -12.48 -14.17
C VAL A 48 4.80 -13.08 -15.53
N MET A 49 4.79 -12.24 -16.57
CA MET A 49 5.35 -12.54 -17.88
C MET A 49 6.73 -11.90 -18.03
N ILE A 50 7.74 -12.66 -18.44
CA ILE A 50 9.10 -12.15 -18.68
C ILE A 50 9.14 -11.36 -19.99
N LEU A 51 9.52 -10.09 -19.89
CA LEU A 51 9.76 -9.21 -21.03
C LEU A 51 11.18 -9.36 -21.54
N THR A 52 12.17 -9.33 -20.66
CA THR A 52 13.59 -9.53 -21.01
C THR A 52 14.44 -9.89 -19.79
N SER A 53 15.70 -10.24 -20.04
CA SER A 53 16.73 -10.48 -19.04
C SER A 53 18.04 -9.82 -19.46
N GLU A 54 18.86 -9.41 -18.49
CA GLU A 54 20.16 -8.78 -18.71
C GLU A 54 20.04 -7.50 -19.59
N TYR A 55 19.02 -6.67 -19.34
CA TYR A 55 18.74 -5.47 -20.14
C TYR A 55 19.74 -4.33 -19.88
N ASP A 56 20.49 -3.96 -20.93
CA ASP A 56 21.53 -2.92 -20.91
C ASP A 56 21.29 -1.76 -21.90
N GLY A 57 20.08 -1.67 -22.47
CA GLY A 57 19.68 -0.70 -23.49
C GLY A 57 19.53 0.75 -23.00
N TRP A 58 20.20 1.12 -21.91
CA TRP A 58 20.07 2.45 -21.30
C TRP A 58 20.96 3.46 -22.01
N GLU A 59 20.36 4.50 -22.56
CA GLU A 59 21.07 5.58 -23.23
C GLU A 59 20.71 6.93 -22.60
N THR A 60 21.71 7.80 -22.44
CA THR A 60 21.49 9.21 -22.10
C THR A 60 20.93 9.97 -23.30
N PHE A 61 20.43 11.18 -23.08
CA PHE A 61 19.88 12.03 -24.14
C PHE A 61 20.89 12.34 -25.27
N ASP A 62 22.20 12.34 -24.97
CA ASP A 62 23.29 12.47 -25.95
C ASP A 62 23.73 11.13 -26.58
N GLY A 63 22.96 10.06 -26.38
CA GLY A 63 23.18 8.74 -26.99
C GLY A 63 24.30 7.92 -26.37
N LYS A 64 24.80 8.27 -25.19
CA LYS A 64 25.83 7.47 -24.51
C LYS A 64 25.18 6.31 -23.76
N ARG A 65 25.63 5.09 -24.05
CA ARG A 65 25.22 3.89 -23.30
C ARG A 65 25.67 4.02 -21.84
N THR A 66 24.79 3.70 -20.92
CA THR A 66 25.09 3.61 -19.49
C THR A 66 25.41 2.16 -19.15
N ALA A 67 26.54 1.93 -18.48
CA ALA A 67 26.96 0.60 -18.05
C ALA A 67 26.17 0.14 -16.81
N ASN A 68 24.88 -0.10 -16.99
CA ASN A 68 23.97 -0.63 -15.99
C ASN A 68 23.16 -1.74 -16.65
N ARG A 69 22.91 -2.84 -15.93
CA ARG A 69 22.23 -3.99 -16.49
C ARG A 69 21.23 -4.56 -15.51
N LEU A 70 19.96 -4.51 -15.89
CA LEU A 70 18.87 -5.09 -15.11
C LEU A 70 18.83 -6.60 -15.33
N ASP A 71 18.83 -7.38 -14.25
CA ASP A 71 18.83 -8.85 -14.32
C ASP A 71 17.58 -9.38 -15.03
N VAL A 72 16.38 -8.99 -14.57
CA VAL A 72 15.11 -9.43 -15.18
C VAL A 72 14.08 -8.29 -15.19
N LEU A 73 13.39 -8.14 -16.32
CA LEU A 73 12.23 -7.28 -16.48
C LEU A 73 11.03 -8.14 -16.88
N GLY A 74 9.93 -7.99 -16.16
CA GLY A 74 8.65 -8.61 -16.48
C GLY A 74 7.50 -7.61 -16.47
N VAL A 75 6.30 -8.13 -16.70
CA VAL A 75 5.03 -7.41 -16.57
C VAL A 75 4.05 -8.32 -15.81
N SER A 76 3.26 -7.76 -14.89
CA SER A 76 2.20 -8.52 -14.22
C SER A 76 0.98 -8.64 -15.13
N ASN A 77 0.04 -9.51 -14.75
CA ASN A 77 -1.29 -9.60 -15.38
C ASN A 77 -2.15 -8.33 -15.25
N GLU A 78 -1.72 -7.33 -14.50
CA GLU A 78 -2.38 -6.01 -14.43
C GLU A 78 -1.63 -4.92 -15.23
N GLY A 79 -0.54 -5.27 -15.92
CA GLY A 79 0.19 -4.34 -16.78
C GLY A 79 1.25 -3.51 -16.05
N GLN A 80 1.50 -3.82 -14.77
CA GLN A 80 2.56 -3.19 -13.98
C GLN A 80 3.91 -3.82 -14.32
N LEU A 81 4.93 -3.01 -14.58
CA LEU A 81 6.28 -3.52 -14.84
C LEU A 81 6.88 -4.12 -13.56
N VAL A 82 7.58 -5.24 -13.70
CA VAL A 82 8.22 -5.97 -12.60
C VAL A 82 9.73 -5.96 -12.81
N VAL A 83 10.44 -5.24 -11.96
CA VAL A 83 11.89 -5.10 -11.99
C VAL A 83 12.49 -6.05 -10.95
N ALA A 84 13.22 -7.05 -11.40
CA ALA A 84 13.79 -8.05 -10.52
C ALA A 84 15.32 -7.98 -10.50
N GLU A 85 15.87 -7.87 -9.29
CA GLU A 85 17.32 -7.92 -9.01
C GLU A 85 17.61 -9.22 -8.26
N LEU A 86 18.56 -10.01 -8.78
CA LEU A 86 18.87 -11.34 -8.30
C LEU A 86 20.23 -11.35 -7.59
N LYS A 87 20.30 -12.03 -6.45
CA LYS A 87 21.52 -12.30 -5.73
C LYS A 87 21.58 -13.77 -5.38
N ARG A 88 22.62 -14.46 -5.82
CA ARG A 88 22.80 -15.88 -5.48
C ARG A 88 22.97 -16.10 -3.97
N ASP A 89 23.69 -15.21 -3.32
CA ASP A 89 24.02 -15.30 -1.90
C ASP A 89 23.31 -14.17 -1.15
N ARG A 90 23.78 -13.84 0.06
CA ARG A 90 23.25 -12.71 0.84
C ARG A 90 23.28 -11.42 0.03
N ALA A 91 22.14 -10.72 -0.01
CA ALA A 91 22.07 -9.44 -0.67
C ALA A 91 22.91 -8.41 0.09
N GLY A 92 23.76 -7.68 -0.62
CA GLY A 92 24.56 -6.61 -0.04
C GLY A 92 23.70 -5.42 0.37
N ASP A 93 24.21 -4.59 1.29
CA ASP A 93 23.47 -3.46 1.87
C ASP A 93 23.06 -2.36 0.87
N ASN A 94 23.45 -2.46 -0.41
CA ASN A 94 23.10 -1.52 -1.47
C ASN A 94 22.21 -2.13 -2.56
N VAL A 95 21.79 -3.39 -2.43
CA VAL A 95 20.98 -4.09 -3.45
C VAL A 95 19.70 -3.31 -3.79
N GLN A 96 19.07 -2.72 -2.77
CA GLN A 96 17.86 -1.93 -2.93
C GLN A 96 18.10 -0.66 -3.74
N LEU A 97 19.30 -0.04 -3.65
CA LEU A 97 19.62 1.14 -4.44
C LEU A 97 19.77 0.80 -5.92
N GLN A 98 20.35 -0.37 -6.26
CA GLN A 98 20.41 -0.84 -7.64
C GLN A 98 19.00 -1.07 -8.19
N ALA A 99 18.15 -1.78 -7.45
CA ALA A 99 16.79 -2.06 -7.89
C ALA A 99 15.94 -0.78 -8.03
N ILE A 100 16.10 0.21 -7.14
CA ILE A 100 15.46 1.53 -7.24
C ILE A 100 15.94 2.28 -8.49
N ASN A 101 17.24 2.24 -8.79
CA ASN A 101 17.76 2.87 -10.00
C ASN A 101 17.15 2.23 -11.25
N TYR A 102 17.04 0.90 -11.31
CA TYR A 102 16.40 0.22 -12.43
C TYR A 102 14.91 0.51 -12.53
N ALA A 103 14.19 0.50 -11.42
CA ALA A 103 12.78 0.90 -11.37
C ALA A 103 12.57 2.32 -11.90
N ALA A 104 13.42 3.27 -11.50
CA ALA A 104 13.34 4.65 -11.97
C ALA A 104 13.63 4.81 -13.48
N LEU A 105 14.47 3.94 -14.04
CA LEU A 105 14.75 3.92 -15.48
C LEU A 105 13.59 3.26 -16.27
N VAL A 106 13.12 2.11 -15.80
CA VAL A 106 12.02 1.34 -16.39
C VAL A 106 10.71 2.12 -16.33
N ALA A 107 10.46 2.91 -15.28
CA ALA A 107 9.27 3.76 -15.15
C ALA A 107 9.13 4.83 -16.25
N ARG A 108 10.15 5.04 -17.08
CA ARG A 108 10.11 5.96 -18.22
C ARG A 108 9.78 5.27 -19.54
N MET A 109 9.65 3.94 -19.56
CA MET A 109 9.34 3.19 -20.77
C MET A 109 7.93 3.52 -21.26
N THR A 110 7.81 3.72 -22.57
CA THR A 110 6.53 3.78 -23.25
C THR A 110 6.02 2.37 -23.58
N PRO A 111 4.72 2.20 -23.90
CA PRO A 111 4.22 0.92 -24.38
C PRO A 111 5.02 0.36 -25.56
N ASP A 112 5.46 1.21 -26.48
CA ASP A 112 6.25 0.78 -27.64
C ASP A 112 7.68 0.36 -27.25
N ASP A 113 8.27 0.97 -26.22
CA ASP A 113 9.54 0.50 -25.66
C ASP A 113 9.39 -0.89 -25.06
N VAL A 114 8.31 -1.14 -24.31
CA VAL A 114 8.01 -2.46 -23.70
C VAL A 114 7.85 -3.53 -24.80
N VAL A 115 7.09 -3.23 -25.85
CA VAL A 115 6.91 -4.13 -27.00
C VAL A 115 8.24 -4.41 -27.70
N ARG A 116 9.05 -3.38 -27.94
CA ARG A 116 10.38 -3.52 -28.57
C ARG A 116 11.29 -4.42 -27.73
N VAL A 117 11.36 -4.17 -26.42
CA VAL A 117 12.18 -4.96 -25.48
C VAL A 117 11.76 -6.42 -25.49
N TYR A 118 10.46 -6.70 -25.45
CA TYR A 118 9.96 -8.08 -25.53
C TYR A 118 10.28 -8.75 -26.87
N GLN A 119 10.09 -8.03 -27.98
CA GLN A 119 10.38 -8.52 -29.32
C GLN A 119 11.87 -8.89 -29.49
N GLU A 120 12.78 -8.03 -29.03
CA GLU A 120 14.22 -8.28 -29.05
C GLU A 120 14.59 -9.51 -28.21
N HIS A 121 13.97 -9.66 -27.05
CA HIS A 121 14.19 -10.80 -26.18
C HIS A 121 13.69 -12.11 -26.82
N ARG A 122 12.51 -12.12 -27.46
CA ARG A 122 11.99 -13.29 -28.18
C ARG A 122 12.91 -13.68 -29.34
N ARG A 123 13.40 -12.69 -30.08
CA ARG A 123 14.39 -12.92 -31.15
C ARG A 123 15.67 -13.54 -30.62
N SER A 124 16.14 -13.14 -29.43
CA SER A 124 17.31 -13.76 -28.78
C SER A 124 17.09 -15.22 -28.33
N ARG A 125 15.83 -15.66 -28.28
CA ARG A 125 15.39 -17.03 -27.94
C ARG A 125 14.87 -17.77 -29.18
N ASP A 126 15.34 -17.39 -30.37
CA ASP A 126 15.01 -17.99 -31.67
C ASP A 126 13.51 -17.94 -32.04
N GLU A 127 12.78 -16.95 -31.52
CA GLU A 127 11.38 -16.69 -31.88
C GLU A 127 11.25 -15.31 -32.55
N GLU A 128 10.95 -15.29 -33.86
CA GLU A 128 10.65 -14.04 -34.56
C GLU A 128 9.18 -13.64 -34.40
N LEU A 129 8.98 -12.44 -33.88
CA LEU A 129 7.67 -11.78 -33.78
C LEU A 129 7.75 -10.42 -34.46
N ASP A 130 6.69 -10.02 -35.16
CA ASP A 130 6.51 -8.61 -35.50
C ASP A 130 5.96 -7.84 -34.29
N SER A 131 5.95 -6.51 -34.39
CA SER A 131 5.56 -5.64 -33.27
C SER A 131 4.08 -5.81 -32.89
N GLU A 132 3.21 -6.14 -33.85
CA GLU A 132 1.77 -6.35 -33.60
C GLU A 132 1.53 -7.64 -32.83
N ALA A 133 2.18 -8.74 -33.23
CA ALA A 133 2.11 -10.02 -32.52
C ALA A 133 2.73 -9.94 -31.12
N ALA A 134 3.84 -9.22 -30.98
CA ALA A 134 4.48 -8.98 -29.68
C ALA A 134 3.56 -8.18 -28.74
N ARG A 135 2.97 -7.08 -29.24
CA ARG A 135 1.99 -6.27 -28.51
C ARG A 135 0.78 -7.11 -28.10
N LYS A 136 0.18 -7.84 -29.04
CA LYS A 136 -0.99 -8.68 -28.78
C LYS A 136 -0.70 -9.71 -27.67
N ARG A 137 0.47 -10.34 -27.65
CA ARG A 137 0.80 -11.32 -26.59
C ARG A 137 0.93 -10.70 -25.21
N ILE A 138 1.51 -9.49 -25.13
CA ILE A 138 1.58 -8.75 -23.87
C ILE A 138 0.16 -8.37 -23.43
N GLU A 139 -0.66 -7.85 -24.34
CA GLU A 139 -2.04 -7.44 -24.05
C GLU A 139 -2.97 -8.62 -23.75
N ASP A 140 -2.73 -9.80 -24.36
CA ASP A 140 -3.42 -11.05 -24.01
C ASP A 140 -3.11 -11.47 -22.56
N HIS A 141 -1.93 -11.10 -22.03
CA HIS A 141 -1.52 -11.39 -20.66
C HIS A 141 -2.04 -10.36 -19.65
N CYS A 142 -1.94 -9.06 -19.97
CA CYS A 142 -2.18 -7.99 -18.99
C CYS A 142 -3.25 -6.95 -19.37
N GLY A 143 -3.88 -7.07 -20.53
CA GLY A 143 -4.70 -6.02 -21.12
C GLY A 143 -3.85 -4.89 -21.71
N GLU A 144 -4.53 -3.79 -22.07
CA GLU A 144 -3.89 -2.61 -22.69
C GLU A 144 -2.80 -2.02 -21.79
N LEU A 145 -1.63 -1.73 -22.38
CA LEU A 145 -0.50 -1.13 -21.67
C LEU A 145 -0.78 0.34 -21.34
N ASP A 146 -1.12 0.59 -20.08
CA ASP A 146 -1.38 1.92 -19.55
C ASP A 146 -0.10 2.60 -19.04
N VAL A 147 0.15 3.83 -19.51
CA VAL A 147 1.37 4.60 -19.19
C VAL A 147 1.53 4.86 -17.69
N GLU A 148 0.42 5.00 -16.95
CA GLU A 148 0.46 5.22 -15.50
C GLU A 148 0.87 3.94 -14.75
N LEU A 149 0.48 2.76 -15.24
CA LEU A 149 0.93 1.44 -14.77
C LEU A 149 2.40 1.18 -15.06
N LEU A 150 2.86 1.50 -16.26
CA LEU A 150 4.27 1.41 -16.60
C LEU A 150 5.13 2.33 -15.71
N GLY A 151 4.61 3.51 -15.37
CA GLY A 151 5.29 4.49 -14.51
C GLY A 151 5.41 4.12 -13.03
N SER A 152 4.80 3.01 -12.58
CA SER A 152 4.81 2.57 -11.18
C SER A 152 5.29 1.11 -11.04
N PRO A 153 6.55 0.80 -11.41
CA PRO A 153 7.04 -0.57 -11.40
C PRO A 153 7.10 -1.19 -9.99
N ARG A 154 6.81 -2.49 -9.91
CA ARG A 154 7.09 -3.34 -8.75
C ARG A 154 8.56 -3.74 -8.75
N ILE A 155 9.21 -3.64 -7.60
CA ILE A 155 10.57 -4.10 -7.36
C ILE A 155 10.50 -5.48 -6.70
N VAL A 156 11.23 -6.45 -7.24
CA VAL A 156 11.40 -7.77 -6.62
C VAL A 156 12.89 -7.99 -6.38
N LEU A 157 13.28 -8.15 -5.11
CA LEU A 157 14.63 -8.60 -4.77
C LEU A 157 14.59 -10.09 -4.53
N VAL A 158 15.48 -10.86 -5.14
CA VAL A 158 15.59 -12.30 -4.92
C VAL A 158 16.97 -12.60 -4.33
N ALA A 159 17.03 -13.15 -3.12
CA ALA A 159 18.30 -13.45 -2.46
C ALA A 159 18.17 -14.59 -1.44
N SER A 160 19.29 -15.15 -0.96
CA SER A 160 19.24 -16.15 0.12
C SER A 160 18.98 -15.54 1.50
N GLU A 161 19.42 -14.31 1.71
CA GLU A 161 19.32 -13.58 2.98
C GLU A 161 19.37 -12.07 2.72
N TYR A 162 18.71 -11.30 3.59
CA TYR A 162 18.73 -9.83 3.61
C TYR A 162 19.26 -9.33 4.94
N SER A 163 20.09 -8.28 4.92
CA SER A 163 20.55 -7.65 6.15
C SER A 163 19.42 -6.90 6.86
N GLY A 164 19.57 -6.67 8.16
CA GLY A 164 18.63 -5.80 8.90
C GLY A 164 18.54 -4.39 8.34
N VAL A 165 19.62 -3.88 7.73
CA VAL A 165 19.64 -2.58 7.05
C VAL A 165 18.77 -2.61 5.80
N THR A 166 18.92 -3.63 4.94
CA THR A 166 18.07 -3.80 3.75
C THR A 166 16.61 -3.96 4.14
N LEU A 167 16.29 -4.78 5.15
CA LEU A 167 14.92 -4.96 5.64
C LEU A 167 14.32 -3.64 6.15
N THR A 168 15.06 -2.86 6.94
CA THR A 168 14.62 -1.55 7.46
C THR A 168 14.38 -0.56 6.33
N ALA A 169 15.27 -0.51 5.34
CA ALA A 169 15.15 0.39 4.20
C ALA A 169 13.96 0.02 3.32
N VAL A 170 13.78 -1.28 3.03
CA VAL A 170 12.66 -1.79 2.23
C VAL A 170 11.34 -1.51 2.94
N ASP A 171 11.25 -1.77 4.24
CA ASP A 171 10.04 -1.47 5.02
C ASP A 171 9.70 0.01 4.94
N TRP A 172 10.65 0.90 5.27
CA TRP A 172 10.43 2.35 5.20
C TRP A 172 10.03 2.84 3.81
N LEU A 173 10.68 2.35 2.77
CA LEU A 173 10.38 2.70 1.38
C LEU A 173 9.01 2.19 0.94
N SER A 174 8.52 1.08 1.50
CA SER A 174 7.25 0.46 1.13
C SER A 174 6.06 1.01 1.93
N THR A 175 6.27 1.41 3.19
CA THR A 175 5.20 1.89 4.09
C THR A 175 4.97 3.40 4.06
N GLY A 176 5.79 4.16 3.33
CA GLY A 176 5.61 5.61 3.18
C GLY A 176 4.32 5.99 2.45
N GLU A 177 3.92 7.26 2.52
CA GLU A 177 2.72 7.79 1.82
C GLU A 177 2.77 7.63 0.29
N ARG A 178 3.98 7.49 -0.26
CA ARG A 178 4.28 7.11 -1.66
C ARG A 178 5.10 5.83 -1.70
N GLY A 179 4.64 4.83 -0.95
CA GLY A 179 5.33 3.56 -0.80
C GLY A 179 5.65 2.91 -2.14
N LEU A 180 6.90 2.50 -2.32
CA LEU A 180 7.30 1.66 -3.44
C LEU A 180 6.74 0.25 -3.25
N ASP A 181 6.27 -0.37 -4.33
CA ASP A 181 5.87 -1.77 -4.31
C ASP A 181 7.15 -2.62 -4.35
N ILE A 182 7.58 -3.10 -3.18
CA ILE A 182 8.79 -3.92 -3.03
C ILE A 182 8.44 -5.28 -2.46
N THR A 183 8.86 -6.34 -3.15
CA THR A 183 8.76 -7.73 -2.71
C THR A 183 10.16 -8.29 -2.45
N LEU A 184 10.34 -8.97 -1.32
CA LEU A 184 11.56 -9.73 -1.01
C LEU A 184 11.27 -11.22 -1.13
N GLN A 185 11.98 -11.91 -2.01
CA GLN A 185 11.87 -13.35 -2.26
C GLN A 185 13.13 -14.05 -1.76
N ARG A 186 12.97 -14.93 -0.78
CA ARG A 186 14.06 -15.76 -0.27
C ARG A 186 14.21 -17.01 -1.12
N VAL A 187 15.41 -17.28 -1.60
CA VAL A 187 15.75 -18.54 -2.28
C VAL A 187 16.75 -19.33 -1.44
N GLN A 188 16.42 -20.58 -1.10
CA GLN A 188 17.27 -21.45 -0.27
C GLN A 188 17.49 -22.80 -0.93
N ALA A 189 18.73 -23.27 -0.96
CA ALA A 189 19.08 -24.61 -1.43
C ALA A 189 19.21 -25.60 -0.28
N TYR A 190 18.87 -26.86 -0.56
CA TYR A 190 18.94 -27.98 0.34
C TYR A 190 19.56 -29.18 -0.38
N ARG A 191 20.36 -29.96 0.34
CA ARG A 191 20.88 -31.25 -0.12
C ARG A 191 20.15 -32.38 0.57
N LEU A 192 19.57 -33.28 -0.23
CA LEU A 192 18.97 -34.51 0.25
C LEU A 192 20.06 -35.54 0.57
N GLN A 193 19.76 -36.54 1.40
CA GLN A 193 20.72 -37.63 1.67
C GLN A 193 21.05 -38.46 0.42
N THR A 194 20.16 -38.49 -0.57
CA THR A 194 20.40 -39.10 -1.89
C THR A 194 21.49 -38.37 -2.69
N GLY A 195 21.81 -37.13 -2.32
CA GLY A 195 22.73 -36.25 -3.03
C GLY A 195 22.03 -35.19 -3.88
N ASP A 196 20.73 -35.37 -4.14
CA ASP A 196 19.92 -34.45 -4.94
C ASP A 196 19.79 -33.06 -4.31
N LEU A 197 19.58 -32.06 -5.15
CA LEU A 197 19.39 -30.67 -4.75
C LEU A 197 17.91 -30.29 -4.83
N VAL A 198 17.45 -29.60 -3.80
CA VAL A 198 16.13 -28.97 -3.75
C VAL A 198 16.32 -27.48 -3.53
N VAL A 199 15.57 -26.66 -4.24
CA VAL A 199 15.55 -25.20 -4.05
C VAL A 199 14.14 -24.78 -3.68
N THR A 200 14.00 -23.99 -2.62
CA THR A 200 12.75 -23.35 -2.23
C THR A 200 12.80 -21.87 -2.56
N SER A 201 11.65 -21.30 -2.90
CA SER A 201 11.44 -19.86 -3.01
C SER A 201 10.28 -19.49 -2.10
N SER A 202 10.44 -18.48 -1.25
CA SER A 202 9.41 -18.01 -0.35
C SER A 202 9.43 -16.49 -0.18
N GLN A 203 8.26 -15.88 -0.16
CA GLN A 203 8.13 -14.45 0.05
C GLN A 203 8.44 -14.12 1.51
N LEU A 204 9.42 -13.25 1.71
CA LEU A 204 9.84 -12.73 3.00
C LEU A 204 9.12 -11.42 3.35
N TYR A 205 8.94 -10.55 2.35
CA TYR A 205 8.29 -9.25 2.48
C TYR A 205 7.42 -8.94 1.25
N PRO A 206 6.22 -8.37 1.42
CA PRO A 206 5.50 -8.34 2.69
C PRO A 206 5.29 -9.79 3.20
N PRO A 207 5.25 -10.04 4.52
CA PRO A 207 5.02 -11.39 5.02
C PRO A 207 3.67 -11.92 4.48
N PRO A 208 3.60 -13.18 4.01
CA PRO A 208 2.35 -13.76 3.52
C PRO A 208 1.25 -13.65 4.59
N ALA A 209 0.09 -13.15 4.20
CA ALA A 209 -1.05 -13.04 5.11
C ALA A 209 -1.52 -14.46 5.51
N ILE A 210 -1.52 -14.76 6.82
CA ILE A 210 -1.97 -16.06 7.37
C ILE A 210 -3.43 -16.36 6.95
N GLU A 211 -4.21 -15.31 6.69
CA GLU A 211 -5.63 -15.33 6.36
C GLU A 211 -5.98 -15.96 4.99
N GLU A 212 -5.06 -15.97 4.03
CA GLU A 212 -5.26 -16.63 2.72
C GLU A 212 -5.25 -18.16 2.81
N ARG A 213 -4.77 -18.73 3.93
CA ARG A 213 -4.64 -20.18 4.16
C ARG A 213 -5.67 -20.75 5.13
N LEU A 214 -6.50 -19.92 5.76
CA LEU A 214 -7.51 -20.36 6.73
C LEU A 214 -8.79 -20.82 6.01
N VAL A 215 -9.06 -22.13 6.07
CA VAL A 215 -10.34 -22.72 5.64
C VAL A 215 -11.26 -22.80 6.86
N GLY A 216 -12.39 -22.09 6.84
CA GLY A 216 -13.38 -22.10 7.91
C GLY A 216 -14.82 -21.99 7.39
N PRO A 217 -15.82 -22.47 8.15
CA PRO A 217 -17.22 -22.37 7.76
C PRO A 217 -17.68 -20.89 7.73
N ARG A 218 -18.35 -20.55 6.63
CA ARG A 218 -18.75 -19.19 6.22
C ARG A 218 -19.44 -18.40 7.34
N LYS A 219 -18.76 -17.39 7.88
CA LYS A 219 -19.35 -16.22 8.55
C LYS A 219 -18.78 -14.95 7.89
N GLU A 220 -19.67 -14.21 7.26
CA GLU A 220 -19.42 -13.27 6.17
C GLU A 220 -19.10 -11.83 6.63
N LYS A 221 -18.55 -11.63 7.84
CA LYS A 221 -18.38 -10.27 8.41
C LYS A 221 -16.97 -9.87 8.86
N GLU A 222 -15.97 -10.74 8.79
CA GLU A 222 -14.61 -10.39 9.26
C GLU A 222 -13.56 -10.26 8.14
N LYS A 223 -13.92 -10.55 6.88
CA LYS A 223 -12.98 -10.55 5.74
C LYS A 223 -12.64 -9.16 5.16
N ALA A 224 -13.13 -8.09 5.79
CA ALA A 224 -13.15 -6.75 5.22
C ALA A 224 -12.04 -5.81 5.71
N LYS A 225 -11.44 -6.05 6.88
CA LYS A 225 -10.57 -5.04 7.54
C LYS A 225 -9.06 -5.17 7.28
N LEU A 226 -8.55 -6.29 6.74
CA LEU A 226 -7.09 -6.54 6.71
C LEU A 226 -6.45 -6.60 5.30
N ALA A 227 -7.24 -6.54 4.21
CA ALA A 227 -6.73 -6.37 2.83
C ALA A 227 -6.37 -4.91 2.48
N ALA A 228 -5.95 -4.13 3.47
CA ALA A 228 -5.84 -2.68 3.42
C ALA A 228 -4.41 -2.19 3.67
N VAL A 229 -3.41 -2.81 3.04
CA VAL A 229 -2.03 -2.28 3.11
C VAL A 229 -1.51 -2.03 1.70
N SER A 230 -1.69 -0.77 1.31
CA SER A 230 -0.79 0.08 0.51
C SER A 230 -0.37 -0.41 -0.90
N GLY A 231 -0.90 0.23 -1.95
CA GLY A 231 -0.34 0.20 -3.31
C GLY A 231 -1.33 -0.22 -4.41
N LYS A 232 -2.07 -1.32 -4.23
CA LYS A 232 -2.97 -1.87 -5.27
C LYS A 232 -4.34 -1.19 -5.41
N ARG A 233 -4.67 -0.25 -4.50
CA ARG A 233 -6.03 0.26 -4.30
C ARG A 233 -6.47 1.38 -5.26
N GLU A 234 -5.54 2.10 -5.86
CA GLU A 234 -5.89 3.36 -6.51
C GLU A 234 -6.48 3.18 -7.93
N LYS A 235 -5.86 2.33 -8.75
CA LYS A 235 -6.35 2.02 -10.11
C LYS A 235 -7.66 1.24 -10.12
N ASN A 236 -8.02 0.68 -8.96
CA ASN A 236 -9.26 -0.06 -8.73
C ASN A 236 -10.36 0.78 -8.06
N ALA A 237 -10.18 2.07 -7.77
CA ALA A 237 -11.18 2.82 -7.02
C ALA A 237 -12.49 3.00 -7.80
N VAL A 238 -12.42 3.61 -9.00
CA VAL A 238 -13.58 3.74 -9.90
C VAL A 238 -14.15 2.37 -10.27
N HIS A 239 -13.28 1.38 -10.54
CA HIS A 239 -13.73 0.03 -10.86
C HIS A 239 -14.50 -0.62 -9.72
N ARG A 240 -14.03 -0.51 -8.47
CA ARG A 240 -14.70 -1.06 -7.28
C ARG A 240 -16.01 -0.36 -6.97
N ILE A 241 -16.05 0.98 -7.06
CA ILE A 241 -17.31 1.71 -6.87
C ILE A 241 -18.37 1.23 -7.87
N LEU A 242 -18.00 1.02 -9.13
CA LEU A 242 -18.91 0.53 -10.17
C LEU A 242 -19.23 -0.97 -10.06
N GLN A 243 -18.27 -1.78 -9.64
CA GLN A 243 -18.42 -3.24 -9.53
C GLN A 243 -19.27 -3.63 -8.32
N ASP A 244 -19.07 -2.95 -7.20
CA ASP A 244 -19.70 -3.24 -5.92
C ASP A 244 -20.89 -2.30 -5.62
N ASP A 245 -21.27 -1.46 -6.60
CA ASP A 245 -22.40 -0.51 -6.55
C ASP A 245 -22.38 0.41 -5.31
N LEU A 246 -21.18 0.95 -5.01
CA LEU A 246 -20.92 1.70 -3.77
C LEU A 246 -21.37 3.16 -3.82
N LEU A 247 -21.72 3.67 -5.01
CA LEU A 247 -22.19 5.04 -5.19
C LEU A 247 -23.27 5.08 -6.27
N GLU A 248 -24.43 5.63 -5.92
CA GLU A 248 -25.57 5.74 -6.84
C GLU A 248 -25.28 6.73 -7.97
N SER A 249 -25.78 6.43 -9.17
CA SER A 249 -25.71 7.40 -10.28
C SER A 249 -26.46 8.67 -9.90
N GLY A 250 -25.85 9.83 -10.12
CA GLY A 250 -26.45 11.11 -9.76
C GLY A 250 -25.95 11.68 -8.42
N THR A 251 -25.14 10.94 -7.65
CA THR A 251 -24.55 11.46 -6.41
C THR A 251 -23.71 12.71 -6.69
N PRO A 252 -23.96 13.83 -5.98
CA PRO A 252 -23.16 15.04 -6.11
C PRO A 252 -21.77 14.83 -5.49
N LEU A 253 -20.76 15.42 -6.12
CA LEU A 253 -19.37 15.38 -5.68
C LEU A 253 -18.80 16.79 -5.68
N THR A 254 -18.16 17.16 -4.58
CA THR A 254 -17.49 18.44 -4.40
C THR A 254 -15.98 18.26 -4.46
N LEU A 255 -15.30 19.19 -5.14
CA LEU A 255 -13.86 19.21 -5.24
C LEU A 255 -13.25 19.69 -3.92
N ILE A 256 -12.37 18.87 -3.35
CA ILE A 256 -11.48 19.24 -2.25
C ILE A 256 -10.04 19.35 -2.73
N THR A 257 -9.29 20.27 -2.15
CA THR A 257 -7.85 20.41 -2.42
C THR A 257 -7.06 19.59 -1.41
N THR A 258 -6.21 18.68 -1.90
CA THR A 258 -5.40 17.80 -1.04
C THR A 258 -3.99 18.35 -0.81
N ASN A 259 -3.25 17.76 0.12
CA ASN A 259 -1.85 18.08 0.35
C ASN A 259 -0.89 17.58 -0.75
N GLU A 260 -1.41 16.98 -1.83
CA GLU A 260 -0.61 16.50 -2.95
C GLU A 260 0.00 17.62 -3.80
N VAL A 261 -0.57 18.82 -3.71
CA VAL A 261 -0.09 20.03 -4.36
C VAL A 261 0.39 21.04 -3.31
N SER A 262 1.19 22.01 -3.73
CA SER A 262 1.66 23.06 -2.82
C SER A 262 0.50 23.92 -2.30
N SER A 263 0.72 24.62 -1.18
CA SER A 263 -0.26 25.59 -0.65
C SER A 263 -0.60 26.71 -1.64
N ASP A 264 0.35 27.10 -2.49
CA ASP A 264 0.16 28.06 -3.57
C ASP A 264 -0.86 27.55 -4.61
N ILE A 265 -0.67 26.32 -5.10
CA ILE A 265 -1.60 25.69 -6.04
C ILE A 265 -2.99 25.56 -5.41
N ARG A 266 -3.10 25.12 -4.15
CA ARG A 266 -4.40 25.04 -3.46
C ARG A 266 -5.11 26.38 -3.41
N SER A 267 -4.39 27.44 -3.08
CA SER A 267 -4.96 28.79 -2.97
C SER A 267 -5.45 29.31 -4.31
N ARG A 268 -4.70 29.04 -5.40
CA ARG A 268 -5.08 29.43 -6.76
C ARG A 268 -6.27 28.63 -7.28
N VAL A 269 -6.33 27.32 -7.01
CA VAL A 269 -7.51 26.48 -7.33
C VAL A 269 -8.75 26.99 -6.60
N ALA A 270 -8.65 27.29 -5.30
CA ALA A 270 -9.76 27.82 -4.52
C ALA A 270 -10.27 29.18 -5.05
N GLN A 271 -9.35 30.09 -5.40
CA GLN A 271 -9.72 31.38 -6.01
C GLN A 271 -10.42 31.19 -7.36
N TRP A 272 -9.91 30.29 -8.19
CA TRP A 272 -10.47 29.99 -9.50
C TRP A 272 -11.86 29.35 -9.43
N ILE A 273 -12.13 28.54 -8.40
CA ILE A 273 -13.47 27.99 -8.13
C ILE A 273 -14.41 29.07 -7.58
N ALA A 274 -13.92 29.98 -6.74
CA ALA A 274 -14.74 31.08 -6.21
C ALA A 274 -15.29 32.00 -7.32
N GLU A 275 -14.64 32.08 -8.48
CA GLU A 275 -15.13 32.83 -9.65
C GLU A 275 -16.31 32.14 -10.36
N ASP A 276 -16.36 30.80 -10.37
CA ASP A 276 -17.46 30.02 -10.94
C ASP A 276 -17.60 28.71 -10.13
N PRO A 277 -18.53 28.68 -9.16
CA PRO A 277 -18.69 27.54 -8.24
C PRO A 277 -18.91 26.20 -8.94
N ARG A 278 -19.46 26.19 -10.17
CA ARG A 278 -19.66 24.97 -10.97
C ARG A 278 -18.34 24.26 -11.29
N ARG A 279 -17.21 24.97 -11.25
CA ARG A 279 -15.87 24.39 -11.44
C ARG A 279 -15.48 23.42 -10.33
N GLY A 280 -16.06 23.59 -9.13
CA GLY A 280 -15.83 22.73 -7.98
C GLY A 280 -16.79 21.54 -7.88
N ASN A 281 -17.73 21.38 -8.80
CA ASN A 281 -18.79 20.37 -8.68
C ASN A 281 -18.75 19.36 -9.84
N ALA A 282 -19.03 18.11 -9.51
CA ALA A 282 -19.28 17.05 -10.49
C ALA A 282 -20.40 16.13 -10.02
N THR A 283 -20.99 15.39 -10.95
CA THR A 283 -21.97 14.36 -10.66
C THR A 283 -21.41 12.99 -10.99
N TRP A 284 -21.58 12.02 -10.10
CA TRP A 284 -21.22 10.64 -10.37
C TRP A 284 -22.13 10.01 -11.44
N GLN A 285 -21.54 9.26 -12.36
CA GLN A 285 -22.24 8.49 -13.37
C GLN A 285 -21.65 7.07 -13.49
N LEU A 286 -22.50 6.11 -13.86
CA LEU A 286 -22.12 4.69 -14.02
C LEU A 286 -21.32 4.44 -15.31
N SER A 287 -20.15 5.06 -15.42
CA SER A 287 -19.27 4.98 -16.59
C SER A 287 -17.83 4.70 -16.18
N ARG A 288 -17.26 3.61 -16.71
CA ARG A 288 -15.87 3.22 -16.42
C ARG A 288 -14.84 4.18 -17.01
N SER A 289 -15.12 4.76 -18.17
CA SER A 289 -14.19 5.63 -18.89
C SER A 289 -14.36 7.11 -18.54
N ALA A 290 -15.51 7.50 -18.02
CA ALA A 290 -15.86 8.88 -17.71
C ALA A 290 -16.85 8.97 -16.53
N PRO A 291 -16.46 8.57 -15.31
CA PRO A 291 -17.36 8.49 -14.15
C PRO A 291 -17.80 9.84 -13.56
N LEU A 292 -17.12 10.95 -13.90
CA LEU A 292 -17.45 12.28 -13.37
C LEU A 292 -18.04 13.15 -14.47
N LEU A 293 -19.28 13.57 -14.34
CA LEU A 293 -19.88 14.60 -15.17
C LEU A 293 -19.55 15.97 -14.56
N TRP A 294 -18.66 16.74 -15.17
CA TRP A 294 -18.23 18.02 -14.62
C TRP A 294 -19.27 19.12 -14.88
N GLU A 295 -19.68 19.87 -13.86
CA GLU A 295 -20.74 20.88 -14.01
C GLU A 295 -20.34 22.10 -14.82
N ALA A 296 -19.04 22.41 -14.90
CA ALA A 296 -18.56 23.59 -15.62
C ALA A 296 -18.79 23.50 -17.14
N ASP A 297 -18.65 22.31 -17.74
CA ASP A 297 -18.76 22.11 -19.18
C ASP A 297 -19.73 20.99 -19.60
N GLY A 298 -20.30 20.25 -18.64
CA GLY A 298 -21.26 19.16 -18.88
C GLY A 298 -20.65 17.92 -19.51
N LYS A 299 -19.32 17.72 -19.47
CA LYS A 299 -18.64 16.56 -20.05
C LYS A 299 -18.19 15.55 -19.01
N GLY A 300 -18.06 14.30 -19.46
CA GLY A 300 -17.59 13.19 -18.66
C GLY A 300 -16.05 13.11 -18.62
N TYR A 301 -15.48 12.88 -17.44
CA TYR A 301 -14.04 12.77 -17.22
C TYR A 301 -13.68 11.64 -16.27
N LYS A 302 -12.45 11.14 -16.40
CA LYS A 302 -11.78 10.38 -15.34
C LYS A 302 -11.36 11.33 -14.20
N PRO A 303 -11.38 10.90 -12.93
CA PRO A 303 -11.03 11.77 -11.79
C PRO A 303 -9.67 12.44 -11.93
N THR A 304 -8.63 11.67 -12.24
CA THR A 304 -7.26 12.18 -12.39
C THR A 304 -7.13 13.16 -13.56
N THR A 305 -7.77 12.86 -14.70
CA THR A 305 -7.76 13.74 -15.87
C THR A 305 -8.43 15.08 -15.57
N LEU A 306 -9.55 15.07 -14.85
CA LEU A 306 -10.27 16.29 -14.50
C LEU A 306 -9.48 17.16 -13.51
N VAL A 307 -8.87 16.56 -12.48
CA VAL A 307 -8.03 17.31 -11.53
C VAL A 307 -6.83 17.94 -12.23
N LYS A 308 -6.16 17.22 -13.14
CA LYS A 308 -5.06 17.76 -13.93
C LYS A 308 -5.52 18.95 -14.80
N LEU A 309 -6.69 18.84 -15.42
CA LEU A 309 -7.28 19.94 -16.19
C LEU A 309 -7.55 21.16 -15.30
N ILE A 310 -8.18 20.97 -14.13
CA ILE A 310 -8.47 22.04 -13.16
C ILE A 310 -7.19 22.74 -12.69
N ILE A 311 -6.15 21.98 -12.34
CA ILE A 311 -4.86 22.57 -11.94
C ILE A 311 -4.25 23.34 -13.10
N LYS A 312 -4.27 22.79 -14.31
CA LYS A 312 -3.71 23.45 -15.50
C LYS A 312 -4.45 24.74 -15.83
N GLU A 313 -5.78 24.76 -15.77
CA GLU A 313 -6.58 25.96 -16.06
C GLU A 313 -6.47 27.02 -14.97
N SER A 314 -6.44 26.63 -13.69
CA SER A 314 -6.32 27.57 -12.57
C SER A 314 -4.89 28.12 -12.39
N THR A 315 -3.86 27.33 -12.73
CA THR A 315 -2.47 27.69 -12.43
C THR A 315 -1.57 27.93 -13.63
N GLY A 316 -1.92 27.41 -14.81
CA GLY A 316 -1.04 27.33 -15.97
C GLY A 316 0.08 26.28 -15.84
N ILE A 317 0.11 25.51 -14.76
CA ILE A 317 1.13 24.49 -14.49
C ILE A 317 0.61 23.13 -14.95
N ASP A 318 1.42 22.40 -15.72
CA ASP A 318 1.16 21.00 -16.04
C ASP A 318 1.65 20.11 -14.87
N GLN A 319 0.73 19.70 -14.00
CA GLN A 319 1.05 18.90 -12.81
C GLN A 319 1.13 17.41 -13.20
N ALA A 320 2.32 16.81 -13.07
CA ALA A 320 2.58 15.46 -13.56
C ALA A 320 1.81 14.36 -12.80
N THR A 321 1.65 14.49 -11.47
CA THR A 321 1.14 13.41 -10.61
C THR A 321 0.16 13.94 -9.56
N VAL A 322 -1.10 13.51 -9.65
CA VAL A 322 -2.19 13.74 -8.69
C VAL A 322 -3.09 12.52 -8.66
N TRP A 323 -3.64 12.20 -7.49
CA TRP A 323 -4.52 11.08 -7.24
C TRP A 323 -5.98 11.55 -7.27
N GLY A 324 -6.57 11.55 -8.46
CA GLY A 324 -7.83 12.27 -8.70
C GLY A 324 -9.01 11.83 -7.82
N THR A 325 -9.06 10.57 -7.38
CA THR A 325 -10.15 10.07 -6.51
C THR A 325 -10.09 10.60 -5.08
N LYS A 326 -8.98 11.23 -4.66
CA LYS A 326 -8.88 11.90 -3.35
C LYS A 326 -9.40 13.33 -3.36
N TRP A 327 -9.67 13.88 -4.54
CA TRP A 327 -10.06 15.27 -4.73
C TRP A 327 -11.57 15.47 -4.83
N TRP A 328 -12.35 14.38 -4.81
CA TRP A 328 -13.80 14.43 -4.93
C TRP A 328 -14.41 13.74 -3.73
N GLU A 329 -15.25 14.46 -3.00
CA GLU A 329 -15.99 13.96 -1.85
C GLU A 329 -17.50 14.10 -2.03
N THR A 330 -18.26 13.24 -1.38
CA THR A 330 -19.72 13.36 -1.23
C THR A 330 -20.08 14.40 -0.18
N ASP A 331 -21.37 14.70 -0.06
CA ASP A 331 -21.90 15.57 1.00
C ASP A 331 -21.61 15.02 2.41
N ASP A 332 -21.41 13.71 2.55
CA ASP A 332 -21.02 13.05 3.80
C ASP A 332 -19.50 13.12 4.08
N HIS A 333 -18.77 13.92 3.31
CA HIS A 333 -17.30 14.10 3.38
C HIS A 333 -16.50 12.80 3.18
N GLU A 334 -17.05 11.84 2.44
CA GLU A 334 -16.34 10.64 2.03
C GLU A 334 -15.73 10.85 0.63
N THR A 335 -14.41 10.69 0.51
CA THR A 335 -13.79 10.77 -0.81
C THR A 335 -14.13 9.53 -1.64
N LEU A 336 -14.03 9.62 -2.97
CA LEU A 336 -14.12 8.42 -3.83
C LEU A 336 -13.09 7.34 -3.45
N THR A 337 -11.97 7.73 -2.83
CA THR A 337 -10.99 6.78 -2.31
C THR A 337 -11.49 6.07 -1.05
N ASP A 338 -12.20 6.77 -0.18
CA ASP A 338 -12.81 6.22 1.03
C ASP A 338 -13.96 5.29 0.67
N ILE A 339 -14.84 5.74 -0.24
CA ILE A 339 -15.96 4.93 -0.75
C ILE A 339 -15.44 3.64 -1.39
N ALA A 340 -14.41 3.72 -2.24
CA ALA A 340 -13.78 2.53 -2.82
C ALA A 340 -13.02 1.67 -1.78
N GLY A 341 -12.64 2.25 -0.65
CA GLY A 341 -11.99 1.57 0.47
C GLY A 341 -12.99 0.85 1.38
N SER A 342 -14.27 1.22 1.31
CA SER A 342 -15.36 0.68 2.10
C SER A 342 -15.79 -0.70 1.57
N PRO A 343 -15.89 -1.73 2.44
CA PRO A 343 -16.48 -3.02 2.08
C PRO A 343 -17.95 -2.81 1.67
N ALA A 344 -18.38 -3.47 0.60
CA ALA A 344 -19.76 -3.40 0.13
C ALA A 344 -20.77 -3.58 1.28
N GLY A 345 -21.58 -2.55 1.53
CA GLY A 345 -22.74 -2.60 2.42
C GLY A 345 -22.55 -2.18 3.88
N GLN A 346 -21.58 -1.34 4.24
CA GLN A 346 -21.57 -0.67 5.56
C GLN A 346 -21.32 0.83 5.43
N THR A 347 -22.32 1.61 5.88
CA THR A 347 -22.16 2.97 6.40
C THR A 347 -21.00 3.01 7.41
N GLY A 348 -20.29 4.14 7.51
CA GLY A 348 -19.04 4.33 8.25
C GLY A 348 -18.94 3.68 9.63
N PHE A 349 -17.70 3.51 10.12
CA PHE A 349 -17.43 2.93 11.44
C PHE A 349 -18.28 3.64 12.49
N ASP A 350 -19.16 2.89 13.14
CA ASP A 350 -20.04 3.39 14.17
C ASP A 350 -19.21 3.86 15.37
N TRP A 351 -19.16 5.18 15.57
CA TRP A 351 -18.44 5.82 16.68
C TRP A 351 -19.32 6.02 17.91
N ASP A 352 -20.62 5.71 17.84
CA ASP A 352 -21.53 5.85 18.97
C ASP A 352 -21.06 5.03 20.19
N PRO A 353 -20.54 3.78 20.05
CA PRO A 353 -19.98 3.03 21.17
C PRO A 353 -18.77 3.70 21.81
N LEU A 354 -17.97 4.45 21.03
CA LEU A 354 -16.86 5.22 21.57
C LEU A 354 -17.36 6.42 22.36
N HIS A 355 -18.31 7.18 21.81
CA HIS A 355 -18.84 8.36 22.49
C HIS A 355 -19.53 8.00 23.81
N ASP A 356 -20.31 6.91 23.81
CA ASP A 356 -20.92 6.36 25.03
C ASP A 356 -19.85 5.96 26.06
N LEU A 357 -18.87 5.13 25.65
CA LEU A 357 -17.82 4.65 26.55
C LEU A 357 -17.01 5.79 27.18
N LEU A 358 -16.65 6.80 26.40
CA LEU A 358 -15.88 7.94 26.90
C LEU A 358 -16.66 8.78 27.93
N SER A 359 -17.97 8.94 27.74
CA SER A 359 -18.83 9.62 28.70
C SER A 359 -18.86 8.90 30.07
N LYS A 360 -18.67 7.57 30.06
CA LYS A 360 -18.73 6.71 31.24
C LYS A 360 -17.41 6.59 32.02
N ILE A 361 -16.25 6.88 31.42
CA ILE A 361 -14.95 6.85 32.14
C ILE A 361 -15.01 7.85 33.31
N PRO A 362 -14.89 7.43 34.57
CA PRO A 362 -15.05 8.34 35.71
C PRO A 362 -13.84 9.27 35.90
N ALA A 363 -14.07 10.42 36.54
CA ALA A 363 -12.99 11.32 36.95
C ALA A 363 -11.99 10.62 37.87
N GLY A 364 -10.70 10.89 37.67
CA GLY A 364 -9.62 10.27 38.44
C GLY A 364 -9.19 8.89 37.91
N LYS A 365 -9.77 8.43 36.79
CA LYS A 365 -9.35 7.23 36.05
C LYS A 365 -8.91 7.60 34.64
N TRP A 366 -8.05 6.77 34.04
CA TRP A 366 -7.62 6.91 32.65
C TRP A 366 -7.58 5.57 31.94
N ALA A 367 -7.63 5.57 30.61
CA ALA A 367 -7.52 4.37 29.80
C ALA A 367 -6.50 4.57 28.67
N SER A 368 -5.91 3.49 28.16
CA SER A 368 -5.02 3.62 27.01
C SER A 368 -5.79 3.59 25.68
N TYR A 369 -5.22 4.21 24.64
CA TYR A 369 -5.73 4.07 23.26
C TYR A 369 -5.91 2.60 22.84
N GLY A 370 -5.05 1.69 23.34
CA GLY A 370 -5.15 0.27 23.04
C GLY A 370 -6.32 -0.41 23.74
N ASP A 371 -6.59 -0.05 25.00
CA ASP A 371 -7.69 -0.62 25.78
C ASP A 371 -9.03 -0.18 25.19
N ILE A 372 -9.19 1.11 24.92
CA ILE A 372 -10.40 1.67 24.29
C ILE A 372 -10.61 1.05 22.90
N ALA A 373 -9.57 0.97 22.07
CA ALA A 373 -9.66 0.37 20.75
C ALA A 373 -10.10 -1.10 20.77
N THR A 374 -9.66 -1.86 21.79
CA THR A 374 -10.05 -3.25 21.99
C THR A 374 -11.55 -3.38 22.27
N VAL A 375 -12.10 -2.51 23.12
CA VAL A 375 -13.53 -2.57 23.52
C VAL A 375 -14.46 -2.16 22.37
N ILE A 376 -14.11 -1.13 21.61
CA ILE A 376 -14.94 -0.63 20.49
C ILE A 376 -14.67 -1.36 19.16
N GLY A 377 -13.75 -2.33 19.11
CA GLY A 377 -13.49 -3.11 17.89
C GLY A 377 -12.78 -2.35 16.76
N THR A 378 -11.83 -1.46 17.13
CA THR A 378 -10.98 -0.69 16.20
C THR A 378 -9.49 -0.82 16.54
N ALA A 379 -8.64 -0.03 15.87
CA ALA A 379 -7.22 0.10 16.22
C ALA A 379 -6.94 1.47 16.86
N ALA A 380 -5.86 1.55 17.64
CA ALA A 380 -5.46 2.78 18.34
C ALA A 380 -5.19 3.98 17.40
N GLN A 381 -4.74 3.72 16.16
CA GLN A 381 -4.45 4.76 15.18
C GLN A 381 -5.73 5.47 14.67
N PRO A 382 -6.76 4.77 14.15
CA PRO A 382 -8.06 5.38 13.82
C PRO A 382 -8.67 6.18 14.96
N LEU A 383 -8.58 5.65 16.19
CA LEU A 383 -9.07 6.33 17.39
C LEU A 383 -8.36 7.67 17.61
N GLY A 384 -7.04 7.71 17.49
CA GLY A 384 -6.27 8.96 17.56
C GLY A 384 -6.59 9.95 16.44
N ALA A 385 -6.84 9.48 15.23
CA ALA A 385 -7.24 10.34 14.11
C ALA A 385 -8.65 10.93 14.31
N HIS A 386 -9.56 10.13 14.87
CA HIS A 386 -10.92 10.55 15.24
C HIS A 386 -10.90 11.62 16.32
N PHE A 387 -10.15 11.43 17.42
CA PHE A 387 -10.04 12.43 18.49
C PHE A 387 -9.57 13.81 18.04
N LEU A 388 -8.76 13.90 16.97
CA LEU A 388 -8.28 15.18 16.44
C LEU A 388 -9.35 15.97 15.67
N ARG A 389 -10.43 15.31 15.24
CA ARG A 389 -11.44 15.85 14.32
C ARG A 389 -12.85 15.81 14.90
N CYS A 390 -13.08 14.95 15.88
CA CYS A 390 -14.36 14.70 16.51
C CYS A 390 -14.64 15.75 17.60
N ASP A 391 -15.69 16.52 17.40
CA ASP A 391 -16.24 17.46 18.36
C ASP A 391 -17.29 16.83 19.28
N VAL A 392 -17.50 15.49 19.23
CA VAL A 392 -18.46 14.76 20.06
C VAL A 392 -17.81 14.00 21.22
N CYS A 393 -16.51 13.69 21.13
CA CYS A 393 -15.80 12.92 22.15
C CYS A 393 -15.69 13.67 23.48
N GLU A 394 -16.54 13.32 24.44
CA GLU A 394 -16.44 13.80 25.83
C GLU A 394 -15.27 13.12 26.56
N ASN A 395 -14.71 13.77 27.58
CA ASN A 395 -13.64 13.20 28.43
C ASN A 395 -12.40 12.65 27.69
N GLY A 396 -12.15 13.06 26.44
CA GLY A 396 -11.04 12.54 25.63
C GLY A 396 -9.65 12.74 26.24
N TRP A 397 -9.49 13.69 27.16
CA TRP A 397 -8.25 13.89 27.92
C TRP A 397 -7.92 12.72 28.87
N ARG A 398 -8.89 11.86 29.22
CA ARG A 398 -8.69 10.62 30.00
C ARG A 398 -8.08 9.47 29.20
N VAL A 399 -7.74 9.69 27.93
CA VAL A 399 -7.11 8.70 27.06
C VAL A 399 -5.63 8.98 26.86
N LEU A 400 -4.77 8.11 27.41
CA LEU A 400 -3.31 8.23 27.36
C LEU A 400 -2.69 7.13 26.48
N ASP A 401 -1.40 7.23 26.22
CA ASP A 401 -0.68 6.16 25.55
C ASP A 401 -0.53 4.90 26.45
N ARG A 402 0.09 3.85 25.93
CA ARG A 402 0.29 2.59 26.67
C ARG A 402 1.15 2.73 27.94
N ASN A 403 1.97 3.79 28.01
CA ASN A 403 2.89 4.07 29.12
C ASN A 403 2.27 5.05 30.14
N GLY A 404 1.05 5.54 29.92
CA GLY A 404 0.41 6.57 30.75
C GLY A 404 0.96 7.98 30.46
N GLU A 405 1.53 8.21 29.30
CA GLU A 405 2.06 9.51 28.88
C GLU A 405 1.02 10.25 28.04
N SER A 406 0.97 11.58 28.19
CA SER A 406 0.19 12.44 27.30
C SER A 406 0.80 12.40 25.91
N ARG A 407 -0.02 12.21 24.87
CA ARG A 407 0.49 12.17 23.49
C ARG A 407 0.78 13.59 23.02
N GLY A 408 1.93 13.80 22.39
CA GLY A 408 2.21 15.07 21.72
C GLY A 408 1.15 15.36 20.65
N GLY A 409 0.47 16.51 20.76
CA GLY A 409 -0.60 16.91 19.83
C GLY A 409 -2.03 16.73 20.34
N PHE A 410 -2.26 16.53 21.65
CA PHE A 410 -3.60 16.67 22.22
C PHE A 410 -4.14 18.10 22.01
N VAL A 411 -5.39 18.21 21.56
CA VAL A 411 -6.08 19.48 21.33
C VAL A 411 -7.47 19.40 21.96
N TRP A 412 -7.86 20.44 22.70
CA TRP A 412 -9.23 20.59 23.18
C TRP A 412 -10.15 20.88 21.99
N THR A 413 -11.09 19.97 21.70
CA THR A 413 -12.00 20.12 20.56
C THR A 413 -13.27 20.91 20.89
N ARG A 414 -13.68 20.98 22.17
CA ARG A 414 -14.89 21.70 22.63
C ARG A 414 -14.65 22.91 23.54
N GLU A 415 -13.56 22.90 24.31
CA GLU A 415 -13.36 23.87 25.39
C GLU A 415 -12.24 24.85 25.02
N ASN A 416 -12.44 26.15 25.28
CA ASN A 416 -11.37 27.16 25.14
C ASN A 416 -10.40 27.07 26.33
N ARG A 417 -9.88 25.86 26.53
CA ARG A 417 -8.95 25.49 27.58
C ARG A 417 -7.53 25.55 27.05
N THR A 418 -6.65 25.99 27.93
CA THR A 418 -5.22 26.17 27.63
C THR A 418 -4.33 25.31 28.52
N ASP A 419 -4.92 24.60 29.48
CA ASP A 419 -4.21 23.63 30.30
C ASP A 419 -3.91 22.36 29.50
N THR A 420 -2.81 21.70 29.85
CA THR A 420 -2.37 20.48 29.18
C THR A 420 -3.24 19.29 29.60
N GLN A 421 -3.23 18.23 28.79
CA GLN A 421 -3.90 16.96 29.12
C GLN A 421 -3.51 16.45 30.51
N GLN A 422 -2.22 16.56 30.87
CA GLN A 422 -1.72 16.20 32.20
C GLN A 422 -2.33 17.07 33.31
N GLN A 423 -2.38 18.39 33.13
CA GLN A 423 -2.95 19.30 34.13
C GLN A 423 -4.44 19.02 34.38
N ALA A 424 -5.20 18.72 33.31
CA ALA A 424 -6.60 18.34 33.44
C ALA A 424 -6.79 17.06 34.27
N LEU A 425 -5.92 16.07 34.07
CA LEU A 425 -5.96 14.80 34.81
C LEU A 425 -5.49 14.95 36.26
N GLU A 426 -4.52 15.81 36.53
CA GLU A 426 -4.06 16.12 37.90
C GLU A 426 -5.17 16.79 38.72
N VAL A 427 -5.99 17.66 38.11
CA VAL A 427 -7.18 18.26 38.75
C VAL A 427 -8.23 17.20 39.11
N GLU A 428 -8.33 16.13 38.32
CA GLU A 428 -9.20 14.99 38.61
C GLU A 428 -8.61 14.00 39.61
N GLY A 429 -7.39 14.24 40.10
CA GLY A 429 -6.72 13.41 41.11
C GLY A 429 -5.84 12.30 40.54
N VAL A 430 -5.54 12.29 39.24
CA VAL A 430 -4.55 11.38 38.66
C VAL A 430 -3.14 11.89 38.95
N HIS A 431 -2.34 11.10 39.65
CA HIS A 431 -0.96 11.46 39.95
C HIS A 431 0.00 11.04 38.81
N PHE A 432 0.92 11.93 38.45
CA PHE A 432 1.99 11.67 37.49
C PHE A 432 3.35 11.57 38.18
N ASN A 433 4.18 10.64 37.74
CA ASN A 433 5.54 10.51 38.26
C ASN A 433 6.51 11.54 37.64
N ALA A 434 7.77 11.55 38.10
CA ALA A 434 8.81 12.46 37.61
C ALA A 434 9.12 12.34 36.10
N GLN A 435 8.70 11.26 35.45
CA GLN A 435 8.83 11.03 34.01
C GLN A 435 7.56 11.42 33.22
N GLY A 436 6.54 11.99 33.87
CA GLY A 436 5.29 12.39 33.22
C GLY A 436 4.37 11.22 32.89
N ARG A 437 4.44 10.11 33.63
CA ARG A 437 3.54 8.95 33.48
C ARG A 437 2.49 8.94 34.57
N ALA A 438 1.23 8.77 34.16
CA ALA A 438 0.10 8.58 35.06
C ALA A 438 0.24 7.28 35.87
N ASP A 439 -0.27 7.30 37.10
CA ASP A 439 -0.31 6.14 37.97
C ASP A 439 -1.10 4.98 37.32
N ALA A 440 -0.47 3.81 37.26
CA ALA A 440 -1.04 2.62 36.65
C ALA A 440 -2.17 2.00 37.50
N GLU A 441 -2.23 2.28 38.81
CA GLU A 441 -3.30 1.77 39.69
C GLU A 441 -4.67 2.38 39.38
N VAL A 442 -4.68 3.55 38.74
CA VAL A 442 -5.91 4.23 38.31
C VAL A 442 -6.19 4.07 36.81
N ARG A 443 -5.44 3.20 36.12
CA ARG A 443 -5.71 2.82 34.74
C ARG A 443 -6.87 1.82 34.67
N LEU A 444 -7.81 2.04 33.75
CA LEU A 444 -8.82 1.05 33.36
C LEU A 444 -8.26 0.17 32.24
N SER A 445 -8.34 -1.14 32.44
CA SER A 445 -8.03 -2.15 31.43
C SER A 445 -9.17 -2.30 30.42
N ALA A 446 -8.92 -3.03 29.33
CA ALA A 446 -9.99 -3.39 28.39
C ALA A 446 -11.14 -4.18 29.05
N GLU A 447 -10.85 -4.96 30.10
CA GLU A 447 -11.86 -5.70 30.87
C GLU A 447 -12.73 -4.72 31.68
N ASP A 448 -12.11 -3.81 32.43
CA ASP A 448 -12.83 -2.78 33.22
C ASP A 448 -13.71 -1.91 32.32
N LEU A 449 -13.21 -1.51 31.15
CA LEU A 449 -13.95 -0.72 30.16
C LEU A 449 -15.11 -1.51 29.53
N THR A 450 -14.96 -2.82 29.36
CA THR A 450 -16.05 -3.68 28.85
C THR A 450 -17.17 -3.82 29.88
N GLU A 451 -16.83 -3.90 31.17
CA GLU A 451 -17.82 -3.87 32.25
C GLU A 451 -18.52 -2.51 32.31
N LEU A 452 -17.75 -1.42 32.23
CA LEU A 452 -18.27 -0.06 32.20
C LEU A 452 -19.21 0.20 31.01
N ALA A 453 -18.96 -0.42 29.86
CA ALA A 453 -19.83 -0.33 28.69
C ALA A 453 -21.15 -1.11 28.83
N ARG A 454 -21.25 -2.06 29.78
CA ARG A 454 -22.43 -2.94 29.98
C ARG A 454 -23.38 -2.46 31.07
N ASP A 455 -22.93 -1.59 31.96
CA ASP A 455 -23.76 -0.99 33.00
C ASP A 455 -24.68 0.08 32.38
N ASP A 456 -25.90 -0.34 32.05
CA ASP A 456 -27.07 0.49 31.68
C ASP A 456 -28.10 0.57 32.82
#